data_AF-A0A350ACS1-F1
#
_entry.id   AF-A0A350ACS1-F1
#
_cell.length_a   1.000
_cell.length_b   1.000
_cell.length_c   1.000
_cell.angle_alpha   90.00
_cell.angle_beta   90.00
_cell.angle_gamma   90.00
#
_symmetry.space_group_name_H-M   'P 1'
#
loop_
_entity.id
_entity.type
_entity.pdbx_description
1 polymer ?
#
loop_
_entity_poly.entity_id
_entity_poly.type
_entity_poly.pdbx_seq_one_letter_code
_entity_poly.pdbx_strand_id
1 'polypeptide(L)' 'MRERDVTPEAIWLNRRALLGGLAGASVLAAVAPGRAQAETLEPNRWEEITAYNNFYEF' A
#
# COMPACT_ATOMS: atom_id res chain seq x y z
N MET A 1 9.99 19.04 31.58
CA MET A 1 9.50 17.73 31.10
C MET A 1 9.54 16.79 32.28
N ARG A 2 8.39 16.25 32.69
CA ARG A 2 8.28 15.27 33.79
C ARG A 2 8.38 13.87 33.19
N GLU A 3 8.70 12.87 34.01
CA GLU A 3 8.85 11.48 33.58
C GLU A 3 7.61 10.94 32.84
N ARG A 4 6.41 11.38 33.24
CA ARG A 4 5.13 11.07 32.56
C ARG A 4 4.97 11.65 31.16
N ASP A 5 5.79 12.64 30.79
CA ASP A 5 5.78 13.25 29.46
C ASP A 5 6.67 12.47 28.46
N VAL A 6 7.46 11.51 28.97
CA VAL A 6 8.37 10.67 28.18
C VAL A 6 7.78 9.26 28.10
N THR A 7 7.83 8.65 26.91
CA THR A 7 7.43 7.23 26.77
C THR A 7 8.47 6.34 27.48
N PRO A 8 8.05 5.42 28.38
CA PRO A 8 8.97 4.48 29.00
C PRO A 8 9.75 3.67 27.97
N GLU A 9 11.04 3.44 28.22
CA GLU A 9 11.98 2.80 27.29
C GLU A 9 11.47 1.44 26.78
N ALA A 10 11.00 0.58 27.70
CA ALA A 10 10.46 -0.73 27.36
C ALA A 10 9.29 -0.64 26.36
N ILE A 11 8.43 0.36 26.51
CA ILE A 11 7.28 0.59 25.62
C ILE A 11 7.78 1.09 24.25
N TRP A 12 8.76 1.99 24.22
CA TRP A 12 9.35 2.49 22.98
C TRP A 12 10.04 1.37 22.18
N LEU A 13 10.83 0.53 22.85
CA LEU A 13 11.50 -0.62 22.23
C LEU A 13 10.50 -1.65 21.70
N ASN A 14 9.47 -1.99 22.48
CA ASN A 14 8.44 -2.95 22.06
C ASN A 14 7.72 -2.48 20.79
N ARG A 15 7.29 -1.21 20.73
CA ARG A 15 6.66 -0.64 19.52
C ARG A 15 7.54 -0.77 18.29
N ARG A 16 8.85 -0.53 18.41
CA ARG A 16 9.80 -0.65 17.29
C ARG A 16 10.00 -2.09 16.84
N ALA A 17 10.09 -3.03 17.77
CA ALA A 17 10.17 -4.45 17.45
C ALA A 17 8.90 -4.91 16.72
N LEU A 18 7.73 -4.46 17.18
CA LEU A 18 6.42 -4.77 16.58
C LEU A 18 6.31 -4.18 15.16
N LEU A 19 6.67 -2.91 14.98
CA LEU A 19 6.71 -2.27 13.66
C LEU A 19 7.72 -2.92 12.72
N GLY A 20 8.92 -3.27 13.21
CA GLY A 20 9.92 -4.00 12.43
C GLY A 20 9.44 -5.37 12.01
N GLY A 21 8.76 -6.10 12.90
CA GLY A 21 8.14 -7.39 12.61
C GLY A 21 7.02 -7.27 11.57
N LEU A 22 6.14 -6.27 11.69
CA LEU A 22 5.06 -6.02 10.72
C LEU A 22 5.61 -5.63 9.34
N ALA A 23 6.62 -4.76 9.28
CA ALA A 23 7.26 -4.37 8.03
C ALA A 23 7.97 -5.56 7.35
N GLY A 24 8.66 -6.40 8.14
CA GLY A 24 9.26 -7.63 7.63
C GLY A 24 8.21 -8.61 7.09
N ALA A 25 7.12 -8.81 7.83
CA ALA A 25 6.02 -9.68 7.42
C ALA A 25 5.30 -9.17 6.15
N SER A 26 5.10 -7.86 6.00
CA SER A 26 4.45 -7.29 4.81
C SER A 26 5.33 -7.42 3.56
N VAL A 27 6.65 -7.22 3.69
CA VAL A 27 7.60 -7.47 2.59
C VAL A 27 7.59 -8.94 2.20
N LEU A 28 7.65 -9.85 3.17
CA LEU A 28 7.57 -11.29 2.92
C LEU A 28 6.25 -11.69 2.24
N ALA A 29 5.13 -11.11 2.67
CA ALA A 29 3.83 -11.35 2.04
C ALA A 29 3.76 -10.80 0.60
N ALA A 30 4.41 -9.67 0.32
CA ALA A 30 4.46 -9.08 -1.02
C ALA A 30 5.30 -9.87 -2.02
N VAL A 31 6.35 -10.56 -1.56
CA VAL A 31 7.22 -11.40 -2.41
C VAL A 31 6.86 -12.89 -2.36
N ALA A 32 5.92 -13.28 -1.49
CA ALA A 32 5.45 -14.65 -1.41
C ALA A 32 4.87 -15.06 -2.77
N PRO A 33 5.14 -16.28 -3.25
CA PRO A 33 4.59 -16.77 -4.51
C PRO A 33 3.07 -16.96 -4.36
N GLY A 34 2.33 -15.90 -4.67
CA GLY A 34 0.88 -15.84 -4.80
C GLY A 34 0.57 -15.17 -6.12
N ARG A 35 -0.39 -15.72 -6.87
CA ARG A 35 -0.85 -15.06 -8.10
C ARG A 35 -1.65 -13.83 -7.67
N ALA A 36 -1.15 -12.64 -8.00
CA ALA A 36 -1.99 -11.45 -7.96
C ALA A 36 -3.23 -11.73 -8.81
N GLN A 37 -4.41 -11.71 -8.19
CA GLN A 37 -5.68 -11.86 -8.89
C GLN A 37 -5.98 -10.52 -9.58
N ALA A 38 -5.25 -10.25 -10.66
CA ALA A 38 -5.63 -9.19 -11.57
C ALA A 38 -6.87 -9.66 -12.32
N GLU A 39 -7.91 -8.85 -12.33
CA GLU A 39 -9.05 -9.08 -13.19
C GLU A 39 -8.57 -9.02 -14.65
N THR A 40 -8.93 -10.04 -15.43
CA THR A 40 -8.72 -10.00 -16.88
C THR A 40 -9.83 -9.16 -17.47
N LEU A 41 -9.54 -7.87 -17.69
CA LEU A 41 -10.47 -6.95 -18.34
C LEU A 41 -10.39 -7.08 -19.86
N GLU A 42 -11.54 -6.96 -20.53
CA GLU A 42 -11.61 -6.83 -21.98
C GLU A 42 -11.15 -5.42 -22.39
N PRO A 43 -10.15 -5.27 -23.29
CA PRO A 43 -9.71 -3.97 -23.76
C PRO A 43 -10.79 -3.26 -24.60
N ASN A 44 -10.95 -1.94 -24.40
CA ASN A 44 -11.78 -1.10 -25.29
C ASN A 44 -11.18 -1.03 -26.70
N ARG A 45 -12.03 -0.78 -27.69
CA ARG A 45 -11.60 -0.63 -29.09
C ARG A 45 -10.82 0.67 -29.26
N TRP A 46 -9.88 0.68 -30.19
CA TRP A 46 -9.03 1.86 -30.46
C TRP A 46 -9.86 3.10 -30.84
N GLU A 47 -10.92 2.89 -31.61
CA GLU A 47 -11.81 3.97 -32.06
C GLU A 47 -12.58 4.58 -30.88
N GLU A 48 -12.96 3.78 -29.89
CA GLU A 48 -13.66 4.27 -28.69
C GLU A 48 -12.74 5.17 -27.86
N ILE A 49 -11.48 4.76 -27.68
CA ILE A 49 -10.47 5.52 -26.94
C ILE A 49 -10.19 6.87 -27.61
N THR A 50 -10.20 6.94 -28.94
CA THR A 50 -9.82 8.16 -29.68
C THR A 50 -11.00 9.07 -30.01
N ALA A 51 -12.22 8.54 -30.10
CA ALA A 51 -13.39 9.30 -30.53
C ALA A 51 -14.44 9.53 -29.42
N TYR A 52 -14.48 8.72 -28.36
CA TYR A 52 -15.48 8.83 -27.30
C TYR A 52 -14.88 9.43 -26.04
N ASN A 53 -14.57 10.73 -26.13
CA ASN A 53 -13.92 11.49 -25.07
C ASN A 53 -14.81 12.64 -24.59
N ASN A 54 -14.52 13.10 -23.38
CA ASN A 54 -15.23 14.22 -22.78
C ASN A 54 -14.26 15.41 -22.66
N PHE A 55 -14.16 16.20 -23.72
CA PHE A 55 -13.33 17.41 -23.77
C PHE A 55 -14.24 18.62 -23.56
N TYR A 56 -14.27 19.15 -22.34
CA TYR A 56 -15.13 20.29 -22.01
C TYR A 56 -14.47 21.64 -22.30
N GLU A 57 -13.14 21.66 -22.41
CA GLU A 57 -12.36 22.87 -22.69
C GLU A 57 -11.94 23.02 -24.16
N PHE A 58 -12.38 22.13 -25.05
CA PHE A 58 -12.09 22.17 -26.49
C PHE A 58 -13.34 22.01 -27.33
#